data_AF-A0A5J4SKS5-F1
#
_entry.id   AF-A0A5J4SKS5-F1
#
_cell.length_a   1.000
_cell.length_b   1.000
_cell.length_c   1.000
_cell.angle_alpha   90.00
_cell.angle_beta   90.00
_cell.angle_gamma   90.00
#
_symmetry.space_group_name_H-M   'P 1'
#
loop_
_entity.id
_entity.type
_entity.pdbx_description
1 polymer ?
#
loop_
_entity_poly.entity_id
_entity_poly.type
_entity_poly.pdbx_seq_one_letter_code
_entity_poly.pdbx_strand_id
1 'polypeptide(L)' 'MNAKDQQKVIRAGFILVRPDDLPSPRIKIKDGKSHEWRTMKKFETKAARNREMEKLLGFELVIQD' A
#
# COMPACT_ATOMS: atom_id res chain seq x y z
N MET A 1 11.00 -3.60 0.83
CA MET A 1 11.92 -2.43 1.02
C MET A 1 12.39 -2.35 2.49
N ASN A 2 13.52 -1.72 2.84
CA ASN A 2 13.91 -1.51 4.25
C ASN A 2 13.24 -0.25 4.84
N ALA A 3 13.07 -0.19 6.17
CA ALA A 3 12.36 0.92 6.83
C ALA A 3 12.95 2.32 6.52
N LYS A 4 14.28 2.44 6.38
CA LYS A 4 14.95 3.69 6.00
C LYS A 4 14.59 4.12 4.58
N ASP A 5 14.51 3.18 3.65
CA ASP A 5 14.19 3.48 2.25
C ASP A 5 12.72 3.84 2.09
N GLN A 6 11.83 3.16 2.81
CA GLN A 6 10.42 3.54 2.90
C GLN A 6 10.27 5.00 3.37
N GLN A 7 11.02 5.42 4.40
CA GLN A 7 10.98 6.80 4.87
C GLN A 7 11.47 7.81 3.82
N LYS A 8 12.53 7.50 3.05
CA LYS A 8 13.00 8.38 1.98
C LYS A 8 11.93 8.59 0.92
N VAL A 9 11.27 7.52 0.50
CA VAL A 9 10.27 7.57 -0.56
C VAL A 9 8.99 8.27 -0.08
N ILE A 10 8.57 8.03 1.16
CA ILE A 10 7.49 8.80 1.80
C ILE A 10 7.85 10.30 1.89
N ARG A 11 9.08 10.64 2.28
CA ARG A 11 9.54 12.05 2.31
C ARG A 11 9.57 12.70 0.93
N ALA A 12 9.79 11.93 -0.12
CA ALA A 12 9.72 12.38 -1.50
C ALA A 12 8.26 12.56 -2.01
N GLY A 13 7.25 12.28 -1.17
CA GLY A 13 5.84 12.49 -1.48
C GLY A 13 5.10 11.25 -2.01
N PHE A 14 5.77 10.10 -2.07
CA PHE A 14 5.15 8.86 -2.51
C PHE A 14 4.38 8.16 -1.38
N ILE A 15 3.40 7.36 -1.79
CA ILE A 15 2.57 6.52 -0.93
C ILE A 15 2.95 5.07 -1.18
N LEU A 16 3.26 4.34 -0.12
CA LEU A 16 3.53 2.91 -0.19
C LEU A 16 2.23 2.12 -0.05
N VAL A 17 2.02 1.17 -0.94
CA VAL A 17 0.93 0.19 -0.90
C VAL A 17 1.49 -1.21 -0.77
N ARG A 18 0.79 -2.07 -0.02
CA ARG A 18 1.17 -3.48 0.13
C ARG A 18 -0.07 -4.38 0.14
N PRO A 19 -0.10 -5.45 -0.66
CA PRO A 19 -1.12 -6.48 -0.54
C PRO A 19 -0.89 -7.32 0.72
N ASP A 20 -1.98 -7.64 1.43
CA ASP A 20 -1.98 -8.53 2.59
C ASP A 20 -3.22 -9.44 2.51
N ASP A 21 -3.08 -10.71 2.88
CA ASP A 21 -4.12 -11.73 2.68
C ASP A 21 -4.70 -12.30 3.97
N LEU A 22 -4.12 -12.01 5.14
CA LEU A 22 -4.45 -12.69 6.38
C LEU A 22 -5.01 -11.73 7.44
N PRO A 23 -6.17 -11.99 8.07
CA PRO A 23 -7.08 -13.11 7.86
C PRO A 23 -8.03 -12.91 6.67
N SER A 24 -7.96 -11.75 5.99
CA SER A 24 -8.76 -11.43 4.79
C SER A 24 -7.91 -10.64 3.78
N PRO A 25 -8.20 -10.77 2.47
CA PRO A 25 -7.59 -9.94 1.43
C PRO A 25 -7.78 -8.46 1.74
N ARG A 26 -6.69 -7.70 1.83
CA ARG A 26 -6.67 -6.27 2.13
C ARG A 26 -5.49 -5.59 1.48
N ILE A 27 -5.60 -4.27 1.35
CA ILE A 27 -4.49 -3.42 0.95
C ILE A 27 -4.09 -2.58 2.16
N LYS A 28 -2.82 -2.66 2.51
CA LYS A 28 -2.20 -1.80 3.51
C LYS A 28 -1.53 -0.62 2.81
N ILE A 29 -1.59 0.53 3.45
CA ILE A 29 -0.94 1.74 2.98
C ILE A 29 -0.06 2.32 4.08
N LYS A 30 1.00 2.98 3.65
CA LYS A 30 1.89 3.73 4.52
C LYS A 30 2.14 5.08 3.86
N ASP A 31 1.69 6.13 4.52
CA ASP A 31 1.74 7.51 4.06
C ASP A 31 2.59 8.37 5.01
N GLY A 32 2.91 9.59 4.61
CA GLY A 32 3.66 10.53 5.46
C GLY A 32 2.95 10.95 6.74
N LYS A 33 1.66 10.60 6.90
CA LYS A 33 0.85 10.94 8.07
C LYS A 33 1.02 9.93 9.21
N SER A 34 1.43 8.71 8.93
CA SER A 34 1.66 7.68 9.94
C SER A 34 2.85 6.81 9.57
N HIS A 35 3.79 6.63 10.50
CA HIS A 35 4.96 5.77 10.29
C HIS A 35 4.61 4.26 10.29
N GLU A 36 3.35 3.94 10.55
CA GLU A 36 2.81 2.59 10.64
C GLU A 36 1.98 2.20 9.41
N TRP A 37 1.93 0.91 9.13
CA TRP A 37 1.06 0.35 8.11
C TRP A 37 -0.39 0.37 8.56
N ARG A 38 -1.26 1.02 7.78
CA ARG A 38 -2.71 1.02 8.04
C ARG A 38 -3.47 0.27 6.98
N THR A 39 -4.59 -0.35 7.35
CA THR A 39 -5.47 -1.00 6.38
C THR A 39 -6.28 0.08 5.66
N MET A 40 -6.14 0.17 4.33
CA MET A 40 -6.94 1.07 3.52
C MET A 40 -8.33 0.49 3.27
N LYS A 41 -8.38 -0.75 2.78
CA LYS A 41 -9.60 -1.42 2.37
C LYS A 41 -9.46 -2.93 2.51
N LYS A 42 -10.53 -3.57 2.96
CA LYS A 42 -10.69 -5.03 2.96
C LYS A 42 -11.48 -5.44 1.73
N PHE A 43 -11.21 -6.63 1.21
CA PHE A 43 -11.83 -7.19 0.02
C PHE A 43 -12.33 -8.59 0.33
N GLU A 44 -13.43 -8.96 -0.31
CA GLU A 44 -14.02 -10.30 -0.20
C GLU A 44 -13.16 -11.35 -0.90
N THR A 45 -12.51 -10.99 -2.01
CA THR A 45 -11.71 -11.92 -2.81
C THR A 45 -10.32 -11.36 -3.13
N LYS A 46 -9.36 -12.27 -3.35
CA LYS A 46 -8.02 -11.92 -3.82
C LYS A 46 -8.05 -11.19 -5.17
N ALA A 47 -8.95 -11.61 -6.06
CA ALA A 47 -9.13 -10.98 -7.37
C ALA A 47 -9.61 -9.53 -7.24
N ALA A 48 -10.55 -9.23 -6.35
CA ALA A 48 -11.01 -7.86 -6.12
C ALA A 48 -9.89 -6.96 -5.55
N ARG A 49 -9.08 -7.50 -4.64
CA ARG A 49 -7.88 -6.82 -4.10
C ARG A 49 -6.84 -6.55 -5.19
N ASN A 50 -6.58 -7.51 -6.08
CA ASN A 50 -5.62 -7.32 -7.17
C ASN A 50 -6.07 -6.24 -8.16
N ARG A 51 -7.35 -6.24 -8.55
CA ARG A 51 -7.90 -5.17 -9.42
C ARG A 51 -7.78 -3.79 -8.81
N GLU A 52 -7.98 -3.66 -7.50
CA GLU A 52 -7.79 -2.37 -6.83
C GLU A 52 -6.30 -2.02 -6.73
N MET A 53 -5.43 -3.00 -6.46
CA MET A 53 -3.99 -2.80 -6.42
C MET A 53 -3.46 -2.29 -7.77
N GLU A 54 -3.90 -2.88 -8.89
CA GLU A 54 -3.54 -2.44 -10.24
C GLU A 54 -3.97 -1.00 -10.50
N LYS A 55 -5.19 -0.61 -10.08
CA LYS A 55 -5.63 0.79 -10.16
C LYS A 55 -4.76 1.72 -9.32
N LEU A 56 -4.39 1.29 -8.12
CA LEU A 56 -3.53 2.07 -7.23
C LEU A 56 -2.13 2.27 -7.81
N LEU A 57 -1.56 1.25 -8.44
CA LEU A 57 -0.26 1.33 -9.10
C LEU A 57 -0.29 2.15 -10.40
N GLY A 58 -1.48 2.52 -10.89
CA GLY A 58 -1.63 3.48 -11.98
C GLY A 58 -1.41 4.93 -11.58
N PHE A 59 -1.35 5.26 -10.29
CA PHE A 59 -1.06 6.61 -9.82
C PHE A 59 0.45 6.85 -9.74
N GLU A 60 0.91 8.00 -10.26
CA GLU A 60 2.34 8.36 -10.33
C GLU A 60 3.04 8.39 -8.96
N LEU A 61 2.30 8.71 -7.90
CA LEU A 61 2.83 8.83 -6.54
C LEU A 61 2.62 7.58 -5.69
N VAL A 62 2.19 6.45 -6.27
CA VAL A 62 1.93 5.21 -5.54
C VAL A 62 2.92 4.15 -5.95
N ILE A 63 3.57 3.54 -4.96
CA ILE A 63 4.54 2.46 -5.19
C ILE A 63 4.27 1.26 -4.31
N GLN A 64 4.56 0.07 -4.82
CA GLN A 64 4.47 -1.16 -4.05
C GLN A 64 5.74 -1.37 -3.20
N ASP A 65 5.57 -1.68 -1.91
CA ASP A 65 6.66 -2.13 -1.01
C ASP A 65 7.09 -3.59 -1.27
#